data_AF-A0A2D9CE74-F1
#
_entry.id   AF-A0A2D9CE74-F1
#
_cell.length_a   1.000
_cell.length_b   1.000
_cell.length_c   1.000
_cell.angle_alpha   90.00
_cell.angle_beta   90.00
_cell.angle_gamma   90.00
#
_symmetry.space_group_name_H-M   'P 1'
#
loop_
_entity.id
_entity.type
_entity.pdbx_description
1 polymer ?
#
loop_
_entity_poly.entity_id
_entity_poly.type
_entity_poly.pdbx_seq_one_letter_code
_entity_poly.pdbx_strand_id
1 'polypeptide(L)'
;MGERDWQSNEFDRHDRLAGAKAWLARVFGDGENPLAWGFKIGSFRSIPIKLHLLFVVYLLAQLIFTLPGNRPGIDFVLPRLIAIVLLVIAREIVHTIAAKRAGGSAIEIMLWPMGGLVPPQYPDDASHLRCTLAPLIFNLAMLPLLAIPLYLLTRDWQSLLINPLTLSSPDSVITLSSGETTWWLVSLAAVHSVNLMLLVFNLLPMYPLDGARVLESVLSRTRSDHRAQWLTVNTGLATATAVGLFAMVMQDATALFALCVVCGLICSMHRRRLQFLATADMIPGIAASSFPTPEKLDNDDQHDTIDQEQIDRILAKISQHGIGSLSRKERRTLKQATESSRKPQ
;
A
#
# COMPACT_ATOMS: atom_id res chain seq x y z
N MET A 1 9.25 45.68 31.88
CA MET A 1 8.50 44.54 31.28
C MET A 1 8.90 44.51 29.82
N GLY A 2 9.65 43.52 29.33
CA GLY A 2 10.00 43.53 27.90
C GLY A 2 11.02 42.52 27.36
N GLU A 3 11.79 41.81 28.20
CA GLU A 3 12.82 40.88 27.69
C GLU A 3 12.50 39.39 27.88
N ARG A 4 11.43 39.05 28.62
CA ARG A 4 11.03 37.65 28.85
C ARG A 4 10.13 37.03 27.77
N ASP A 5 9.61 37.82 26.84
CA ASP A 5 8.65 37.35 25.81
C ASP A 5 9.31 36.88 24.50
N TRP A 6 10.60 37.17 24.28
CA TRP A 6 11.29 36.76 23.05
C TRP A 6 11.85 35.33 23.12
N GLN A 7 12.36 34.91 24.29
CA GLN A 7 12.93 33.57 24.47
C GLN A 7 11.87 32.46 24.53
N SER A 8 10.66 32.76 25.03
CA SER A 8 9.55 31.80 25.03
C SER A 8 9.06 31.47 23.62
N ASN A 9 9.05 32.46 22.72
CA ASN A 9 8.63 32.28 21.33
C ASN A 9 9.61 31.47 20.47
N GLU A 10 10.93 31.53 20.74
CA GLU A 10 11.92 30.69 20.03
C GLU A 10 11.90 29.23 20.50
N PHE A 11 11.74 29.00 21.80
CA PHE A 11 11.64 27.66 22.37
C PHE A 11 10.38 26.93 21.87
N ASP A 12 9.23 27.61 21.89
CA ASP A 12 7.97 27.08 21.35
C ASP A 12 8.03 26.80 19.84
N ARG A 13 8.80 27.59 19.08
CA ARG A 13 8.94 27.42 17.63
C ARG A 13 9.83 26.21 17.30
N HIS A 14 10.87 25.94 18.09
CA HIS A 14 11.70 24.74 17.96
C HIS A 14 10.94 23.45 18.28
N ASP A 15 10.12 23.43 19.34
CA ASP A 15 9.30 22.27 19.70
C ASP A 15 8.19 21.98 18.68
N ARG A 16 7.54 23.02 18.14
CA ARG A 16 6.55 22.85 17.05
C ARG A 16 7.17 22.31 15.77
N LEU A 17 8.38 22.77 15.42
CA LEU A 17 9.10 22.26 14.25
C LEU A 17 9.64 20.84 14.47
N ALA A 18 10.01 20.47 15.69
CA ALA A 18 10.39 19.10 16.03
C ALA A 18 9.19 18.15 15.96
N GLY A 19 8.03 18.56 16.46
CA GLY A 19 6.78 17.81 16.34
C GLY A 19 6.32 17.66 14.89
N ALA A 20 6.39 18.73 14.11
CA ALA A 20 6.07 18.69 12.67
C ALA A 20 7.06 17.80 11.90
N LYS A 21 8.37 17.86 12.18
CA LYS A 21 9.37 16.98 11.56
C LYS A 21 9.17 15.51 11.94
N ALA A 22 8.89 15.22 13.20
CA ALA A 22 8.60 13.85 13.66
C ALA A 22 7.29 13.31 13.07
N TRP A 23 6.29 14.17 12.90
CA TRP A 23 5.05 13.84 12.21
C TRP A 23 5.31 13.59 10.72
N LEU A 24 6.02 14.48 10.02
CA LEU A 24 6.39 14.31 8.62
C LEU A 24 7.22 13.05 8.40
N ALA A 25 8.17 12.73 9.27
CA ALA A 25 8.94 11.49 9.20
C ALA A 25 8.07 10.23 9.33
N ARG A 26 7.00 10.27 10.13
CA ARG A 26 6.02 9.16 10.24
C ARG A 26 5.15 8.99 9.00
N VAL A 27 4.90 10.07 8.25
CA VAL A 27 4.04 10.07 7.06
C VAL A 27 4.82 9.78 5.79
N PHE A 28 5.98 10.40 5.64
CA PHE A 28 6.78 10.38 4.42
C PHE A 28 7.93 9.37 4.46
N GLY A 29 8.20 8.73 5.60
CA GLY A 29 9.32 7.79 5.76
C GLY A 29 10.66 8.42 5.35
N ASP A 30 11.57 7.63 4.78
CA ASP A 30 12.85 8.11 4.24
C ASP A 30 12.70 8.93 2.95
N GLY A 31 11.48 9.27 2.51
CA GLY A 31 11.22 10.19 1.40
C GLY A 31 11.51 9.62 0.00
N GLU A 32 12.11 8.44 -0.12
CA GLU A 32 12.60 7.91 -1.41
C GLU A 32 11.51 7.24 -2.28
N ASN A 33 10.34 6.88 -1.72
CA ASN A 33 9.25 6.25 -2.48
C ASN A 33 7.86 6.83 -2.12
N PRO A 34 7.18 7.54 -3.04
CA PRO A 34 5.87 8.13 -2.78
C PRO A 34 4.76 7.10 -2.56
N LEU A 35 4.98 5.86 -3.03
CA LEU A 35 4.07 4.73 -2.82
C LEU A 35 4.15 4.13 -1.40
N ALA A 36 5.17 4.51 -0.61
CA ALA A 36 5.33 4.04 0.76
C ALA A 36 4.69 5.00 1.78
N TRP A 37 4.21 6.16 1.34
CA TRP A 37 3.66 7.19 2.22
C TRP A 37 2.31 6.78 2.78
N GLY A 38 2.24 6.54 4.08
CA GLY A 38 1.02 6.10 4.71
C GLY A 38 1.03 6.18 6.24
N PHE A 39 -0.16 6.28 6.81
CA PHE A 39 -0.39 6.44 8.23
C PHE A 39 -0.79 5.10 8.85
N LYS A 40 -0.11 4.66 9.90
CA LYS A 40 -0.54 3.46 10.65
C LYS A 40 -1.86 3.74 11.36
N ILE A 41 -2.92 3.01 10.99
CA ILE A 41 -4.25 3.12 11.61
C ILE A 41 -4.51 2.03 12.65
N GLY A 42 -3.78 0.91 12.58
CA GLY A 42 -3.95 -0.21 13.49
C GLY A 42 -3.04 -1.37 13.16
N SER A 43 -3.37 -2.55 13.68
CA SER A 43 -2.69 -3.80 13.35
C SER A 43 -3.64 -4.98 13.42
N PHE A 44 -3.45 -5.96 12.53
CA PHE A 44 -4.18 -7.21 12.50
C PHE A 44 -3.22 -8.39 12.62
N ARG A 45 -3.34 -9.19 13.69
CA ARG A 45 -2.44 -10.35 13.95
C ARG A 45 -0.95 -9.99 13.80
N SER A 46 -0.56 -8.89 14.45
CA SER A 46 0.79 -8.29 14.41
C SER A 46 1.23 -7.68 13.08
N ILE A 47 0.36 -7.65 12.06
CA ILE A 47 0.64 -6.98 10.78
C ILE A 47 0.12 -5.54 10.87
N PRO A 48 0.96 -4.51 10.67
CA PRO A 48 0.51 -3.13 10.68
C PRO A 48 -0.43 -2.85 9.50
N ILE A 49 -1.56 -2.18 9.78
CA ILE A 49 -2.46 -1.64 8.77
C ILE A 49 -2.13 -0.16 8.60
N LYS A 50 -1.74 0.21 7.38
CA LYS A 50 -1.39 1.58 6.98
C LYS A 50 -2.40 2.10 5.97
N LEU A 51 -2.79 3.36 6.08
CA LEU A 51 -3.63 4.07 5.14
C LEU A 51 -2.74 4.95 4.26
N HIS A 52 -2.70 4.67 2.97
CA HIS A 52 -1.86 5.43 2.03
C HIS A 52 -2.32 6.88 1.91
N LEU A 53 -1.40 7.82 1.70
CA LEU A 53 -1.69 9.26 1.60
C LEU A 53 -2.73 9.57 0.50
N LEU A 54 -2.62 8.92 -0.66
CA LEU A 54 -3.61 9.07 -1.76
C LEU A 54 -5.02 8.66 -1.32
N PHE A 55 -5.16 7.70 -0.41
CA PHE A 55 -6.47 7.33 0.11
C PHE A 55 -7.02 8.43 1.01
N VAL A 56 -6.18 8.99 1.90
CA VAL A 56 -6.57 10.14 2.73
C VAL A 56 -6.98 11.34 1.86
N VAL A 57 -6.17 11.67 0.86
CA VAL A 57 -6.47 12.77 -0.10
C VAL A 57 -7.78 12.50 -0.83
N TYR A 58 -8.02 11.27 -1.28
CA TYR A 58 -9.29 10.89 -1.90
C TYR A 58 -10.48 11.10 -0.96
N LEU A 59 -10.40 10.60 0.29
CA LEU A 59 -11.49 10.75 1.28
C LEU A 59 -11.77 12.23 1.58
N LEU A 60 -10.72 13.04 1.76
CA LEU A 60 -10.84 14.47 2.02
C LEU A 60 -11.39 15.22 0.80
N ALA A 61 -10.92 14.88 -0.40
CA ALA A 61 -11.43 15.48 -1.63
C ALA A 61 -12.94 15.23 -1.76
N GLN A 62 -13.41 13.99 -1.55
CA GLN A 62 -14.83 13.67 -1.59
C GLN A 62 -15.62 14.48 -0.55
N LEU A 63 -15.11 14.62 0.68
CA LEU A 63 -15.77 15.42 1.72
C LEU A 63 -15.83 16.91 1.38
N ILE A 64 -14.73 17.50 0.91
CA ILE A 64 -14.65 18.93 0.52
C ILE A 64 -15.57 19.21 -0.67
N PHE A 65 -15.54 18.33 -1.67
CA PHE A 65 -16.38 18.44 -2.85
C PHE A 65 -17.85 18.17 -2.54
N THR A 66 -18.23 17.77 -1.33
CA THR A 66 -19.64 17.63 -0.89
C THR A 66 -20.21 18.94 -0.33
N LEU A 67 -19.36 19.91 0.05
CA LEU A 67 -19.77 21.17 0.68
C LEU A 67 -20.62 22.12 -0.20
N PRO A 68 -20.44 22.21 -1.54
CA PRO A 68 -21.29 23.06 -2.37
C PRO A 68 -22.74 22.53 -2.40
N GLY A 69 -23.73 23.37 -2.09
CA GLY A 69 -25.14 22.99 -1.89
C GLY A 69 -25.91 22.37 -3.06
N ASN A 70 -25.27 22.18 -4.21
CA ASN A 70 -25.83 21.51 -5.40
C ASN A 70 -25.40 20.04 -5.55
N ARG A 71 -24.84 19.44 -4.50
CA ARG A 71 -24.25 18.10 -4.53
C ARG A 71 -24.95 17.16 -3.54
N PRO A 72 -24.83 15.83 -3.72
CA PRO A 72 -25.39 14.87 -2.77
C PRO A 72 -25.02 15.24 -1.34
N GLY A 73 -26.01 15.40 -0.47
CA GLY A 73 -25.78 15.76 0.93
C GLY A 73 -24.83 14.78 1.62
N ILE A 74 -24.25 15.22 2.74
CA ILE A 74 -23.32 14.42 3.55
C ILE A 74 -23.88 13.03 3.89
N ASP A 75 -25.21 12.91 3.98
CA ASP A 75 -25.96 11.68 4.24
C ASP A 75 -25.77 10.59 3.17
N PHE A 76 -25.43 10.96 1.93
CA PHE A 76 -25.16 10.00 0.85
C PHE A 76 -23.67 9.72 0.64
N VAL A 77 -22.82 10.69 0.98
CA VAL A 77 -21.37 10.59 0.76
C VAL A 77 -20.72 9.85 1.92
N LEU A 78 -21.10 10.17 3.16
CA LEU A 78 -20.49 9.59 4.35
C LEU A 78 -20.63 8.05 4.41
N PRO A 79 -21.81 7.44 4.16
CA PRO A 79 -21.92 5.98 4.12
C PRO A 79 -21.04 5.33 3.04
N ARG A 80 -20.86 6.00 1.90
CA ARG A 80 -20.00 5.54 0.79
C ARG A 80 -18.52 5.57 1.17
N LEU A 81 -18.08 6.63 1.85
CA LEU A 81 -16.70 6.75 2.36
C LEU A 81 -16.42 5.73 3.46
N ILE A 82 -17.38 5.47 4.34
CA ILE A 82 -17.26 4.41 5.35
C ILE A 82 -17.22 3.04 4.65
N ALA A 83 -18.11 2.79 3.68
CA ALA A 83 -18.16 1.55 2.93
C ALA A 83 -16.84 1.24 2.21
N ILE A 84 -16.22 2.22 1.52
CA ILE A 84 -14.95 1.98 0.80
C ILE A 84 -13.82 1.64 1.77
N VAL A 85 -13.72 2.31 2.92
CA VAL A 85 -12.70 1.99 3.92
C VAL A 85 -12.93 0.58 4.49
N LEU A 86 -14.15 0.26 4.90
CA LEU A 86 -14.48 -1.05 5.48
C LEU A 86 -14.28 -2.19 4.48
N LEU A 87 -14.74 -2.03 3.23
CA LEU A 87 -14.62 -3.06 2.20
C LEU A 87 -13.16 -3.26 1.79
N VAL A 88 -12.37 -2.19 1.63
CA VAL A 88 -10.94 -2.28 1.33
C VAL A 88 -10.18 -2.97 2.47
N ILE A 89 -10.50 -2.67 3.74
CA ILE A 89 -9.93 -3.40 4.88
C ILE A 89 -10.33 -4.88 4.84
N ALA A 90 -11.62 -5.17 4.68
CA ALA A 90 -12.14 -6.53 4.72
C ALA A 90 -11.51 -7.42 3.65
N ARG A 91 -11.45 -6.94 2.40
CA ARG A 91 -10.83 -7.71 1.30
C ARG A 91 -9.33 -7.94 1.50
N GLU A 92 -8.61 -6.97 2.07
CA GLU A 92 -7.17 -7.08 2.26
C GLU A 92 -6.85 -8.01 3.44
N ILE A 93 -7.72 -8.04 4.45
CA ILE A 93 -7.71 -9.08 5.49
C ILE A 93 -7.95 -10.46 4.87
N VAL A 94 -8.91 -10.60 3.95
CA VAL A 94 -9.15 -11.87 3.25
C VAL A 94 -7.92 -12.30 2.46
N HIS A 95 -7.26 -11.38 1.75
CA HIS A 95 -6.02 -11.65 1.02
C HIS A 95 -4.91 -12.14 1.96
N THR A 96 -4.71 -11.43 3.06
CA THR A 96 -3.70 -11.74 4.07
C THR A 96 -3.96 -13.09 4.74
N ILE A 97 -5.22 -13.40 5.05
CA ILE A 97 -5.61 -14.70 5.63
C ILE A 97 -5.37 -15.82 4.61
N ALA A 98 -5.73 -15.63 3.34
CA ALA A 98 -5.50 -16.62 2.29
C ALA A 98 -4.00 -16.91 2.14
N ALA A 99 -3.17 -15.86 2.09
CA ALA A 99 -1.72 -16.01 2.00
C ALA A 99 -1.13 -16.73 3.22
N LYS A 100 -1.49 -16.31 4.44
CA LYS A 100 -1.02 -16.99 5.67
C LYS A 100 -1.45 -18.45 5.75
N ARG A 101 -2.68 -18.77 5.33
CA ARG A 101 -3.17 -20.17 5.28
C ARG A 101 -2.42 -21.03 4.27
N ALA A 102 -1.94 -20.42 3.19
CA ALA A 102 -1.11 -21.10 2.21
C ALA A 102 0.35 -21.28 2.65
N GLY A 103 0.76 -20.71 3.80
CA GLY A 103 2.16 -20.71 4.26
C GLY A 103 2.96 -19.49 3.85
N GLY A 104 2.32 -18.47 3.27
CA GLY A 104 2.93 -17.20 2.91
C GLY A 104 3.10 -16.23 4.09
N SER A 105 3.76 -15.11 3.82
CA SER A 105 4.02 -14.05 4.81
C SER A 105 3.39 -12.72 4.35
N ALA A 106 3.12 -11.83 5.29
CA ALA A 106 2.63 -10.48 4.99
C ALA A 106 3.28 -9.51 5.95
N ILE A 107 4.07 -8.58 5.41
CA ILE A 107 4.87 -7.63 6.19
C ILE A 107 3.98 -6.48 6.67
N GLU A 108 3.12 -5.97 5.80
CA GLU A 108 2.19 -4.89 6.09
C GLU A 108 0.96 -4.93 5.19
N ILE A 109 -0.11 -4.28 5.63
CA ILE A 109 -1.34 -4.07 4.86
C ILE A 109 -1.41 -2.57 4.53
N MET A 110 -1.17 -2.20 3.28
CA MET A 110 -1.19 -0.81 2.83
C MET A 110 -2.44 -0.51 2.00
N LEU A 111 -3.41 0.17 2.61
CA LEU A 111 -4.71 0.48 2.02
C LEU A 111 -4.61 1.65 1.03
N TRP A 112 -5.06 1.43 -0.19
CA TRP A 112 -5.32 2.46 -1.21
C TRP A 112 -6.78 2.40 -1.66
N PRO A 113 -7.33 3.43 -2.33
CA PRO A 113 -8.77 3.49 -2.67
C PRO A 113 -9.31 2.25 -3.38
N MET A 114 -8.47 1.52 -4.13
CA MET A 114 -8.87 0.33 -4.86
C MET A 114 -8.21 -0.95 -4.34
N GLY A 115 -7.67 -1.02 -3.11
CA GLY A 115 -7.17 -2.28 -2.50
C GLY A 115 -5.92 -2.18 -1.61
N GLY A 116 -5.03 -3.17 -1.73
CA GLY A 116 -3.69 -3.19 -1.17
C GLY A 116 -2.58 -2.85 -2.20
N LEU A 117 -1.61 -2.01 -1.83
CA LEU A 117 -0.43 -1.73 -2.68
C LEU A 117 0.67 -2.78 -2.50
N VAL A 118 0.84 -3.26 -1.27
CA VAL A 118 1.86 -4.23 -0.89
C VAL A 118 1.22 -5.61 -0.82
N PRO A 119 1.46 -6.49 -1.82
CA PRO A 119 0.92 -7.83 -1.77
C PRO A 119 1.61 -8.68 -0.69
N PRO A 120 0.93 -9.68 -0.14
CA PRO A 120 1.59 -10.72 0.63
C PRO A 120 2.53 -11.55 -0.25
N GLN A 121 3.50 -12.20 0.39
CA GLN A 121 4.40 -13.16 -0.26
C GLN A 121 3.73 -14.54 -0.32
N TYR A 122 3.94 -15.24 -1.43
CA TYR A 122 3.39 -16.57 -1.67
C TYR A 122 4.52 -17.61 -1.70
N PRO A 123 4.30 -18.82 -1.15
CA PRO A 123 5.33 -19.85 -1.12
C PRO A 123 5.51 -20.56 -2.47
N ASP A 124 4.45 -20.68 -3.27
CA ASP A 124 4.45 -21.34 -4.58
C ASP A 124 3.48 -20.67 -5.57
N ASP A 125 3.62 -20.99 -6.87
CA ASP A 125 2.77 -20.45 -7.94
C ASP A 125 1.30 -20.87 -7.83
N ALA A 126 1.04 -22.06 -7.31
CA ALA A 126 -0.32 -22.55 -7.12
C ALA A 126 -1.05 -21.75 -6.03
N SER A 127 -0.36 -21.36 -4.96
CA SER A 127 -0.91 -20.48 -3.93
C SER A 127 -0.98 -19.04 -4.40
N HIS A 128 -0.08 -18.59 -5.27
CA HIS A 128 -0.15 -17.25 -5.85
C HIS A 128 -1.54 -16.98 -6.47
N LEU A 129 -1.97 -17.81 -7.44
CA LEU A 129 -3.28 -17.65 -8.07
C LEU A 129 -4.45 -17.71 -7.07
N ARG A 130 -4.45 -18.71 -6.17
CA ARG A 130 -5.53 -18.91 -5.19
C ARG A 130 -5.65 -17.72 -4.24
N CYS A 131 -4.52 -17.20 -3.77
CA CYS A 131 -4.50 -16.07 -2.84
C CYS A 131 -4.88 -14.77 -3.55
N THR A 132 -4.46 -14.54 -4.80
CA THR A 132 -4.86 -13.35 -5.57
C THR A 132 -6.33 -13.37 -5.99
N LEU A 133 -6.93 -14.55 -6.12
CA LEU A 133 -8.37 -14.68 -6.40
C LEU A 133 -9.24 -14.48 -5.15
N ALA A 134 -8.70 -14.69 -3.95
CA ALA A 134 -9.50 -14.64 -2.72
C ALA A 134 -10.24 -13.30 -2.50
N PRO A 135 -9.63 -12.11 -2.74
CA PRO A 135 -10.33 -10.83 -2.63
C PRO A 135 -11.44 -10.66 -3.68
N LEU A 136 -11.22 -11.13 -4.91
CA LEU A 136 -12.23 -11.13 -5.97
C LEU A 136 -13.41 -12.02 -5.61
N ILE A 137 -13.15 -13.22 -5.10
CA ILE A 137 -14.18 -14.15 -4.64
C ILE A 137 -14.96 -13.55 -3.47
N PHE A 138 -14.29 -12.85 -2.55
CA PHE A 138 -14.96 -12.14 -1.46
C PHE A 138 -15.94 -11.07 -1.98
N ASN A 139 -15.49 -10.20 -2.88
CA ASN A 139 -16.36 -9.18 -3.46
C ASN A 139 -17.50 -9.80 -4.28
N LEU A 140 -17.22 -10.88 -5.02
CA LEU A 140 -18.23 -11.62 -5.80
C LEU A 140 -19.27 -12.27 -4.89
N ALA A 141 -18.86 -12.86 -3.76
CA ALA A 141 -19.77 -13.46 -2.78
C ALA A 141 -20.61 -12.40 -2.05
N MET A 142 -20.06 -11.21 -1.83
CA MET A 142 -20.78 -10.06 -1.26
C MET A 142 -21.90 -9.54 -2.17
N LEU A 143 -21.81 -9.74 -3.50
CA LEU A 143 -22.86 -9.27 -4.41
C LEU A 143 -24.24 -9.85 -4.12
N PRO A 144 -24.49 -11.17 -4.16
CA PRO A 144 -25.81 -11.71 -3.83
C PRO A 144 -26.19 -11.45 -2.36
N LEU A 145 -25.21 -11.46 -1.44
CA LEU A 145 -25.46 -11.20 -0.03
C LEU A 145 -26.06 -9.80 0.21
N LEU A 146 -25.62 -8.81 -0.56
CA LEU A 146 -26.11 -7.42 -0.45
C LEU A 146 -27.28 -7.14 -1.39
N ALA A 147 -27.29 -7.72 -2.60
CA ALA A 147 -28.30 -7.49 -3.61
C ALA A 147 -29.65 -8.12 -3.27
N ILE A 148 -29.67 -9.34 -2.71
CA ILE A 148 -30.92 -10.03 -2.38
C ILE A 148 -31.73 -9.23 -1.33
N PRO A 149 -31.18 -8.83 -0.17
CA PRO A 149 -31.92 -8.00 0.78
C PRO A 149 -32.35 -6.65 0.18
N LEU A 150 -31.46 -6.01 -0.59
CA LEU A 150 -31.76 -4.72 -1.21
C LEU A 150 -32.93 -4.82 -2.19
N TYR A 151 -32.98 -5.87 -3.00
CA TYR A 151 -34.09 -6.17 -3.90
C TYR A 151 -35.38 -6.46 -3.14
N LEU A 152 -35.34 -7.25 -2.07
CA LEU A 152 -36.53 -7.58 -1.28
C LEU A 152 -37.16 -6.34 -0.62
N LEU A 153 -36.32 -5.37 -0.22
CA LEU A 153 -36.73 -4.15 0.47
C LEU A 153 -37.23 -3.04 -0.48
N THR A 154 -36.64 -2.94 -1.67
CA THR A 154 -36.97 -1.89 -2.66
C THR A 154 -37.98 -2.37 -3.70
N ARG A 155 -37.95 -3.67 -4.03
CA ARG A 155 -38.63 -4.30 -5.18
C ARG A 155 -38.34 -3.66 -6.52
N ASP A 156 -37.21 -2.97 -6.63
CA ASP A 156 -36.78 -2.30 -7.85
C ASP A 156 -35.45 -2.87 -8.32
N TRP A 157 -35.42 -3.37 -9.56
CA TRP A 157 -34.21 -3.90 -10.17
C TRP A 157 -33.22 -2.79 -10.57
N GLN A 158 -33.71 -1.58 -10.79
CA GLN A 158 -32.86 -0.44 -11.15
C GLN A 158 -31.97 -0.02 -9.97
N SER A 159 -32.48 -0.16 -8.73
CA SER A 159 -31.71 0.04 -7.50
C SER A 159 -30.48 -0.87 -7.34
N LEU A 160 -30.43 -2.00 -8.06
CA LEU A 160 -29.30 -2.93 -8.06
C LEU A 160 -28.26 -2.58 -9.14
N LEU A 161 -28.68 -1.93 -10.23
CA LEU A 161 -27.84 -1.57 -11.37
C LEU A 161 -27.25 -0.17 -11.21
N ILE A 162 -26.71 0.11 -10.02
CA ILE A 162 -26.02 1.38 -9.75
C ILE A 162 -24.76 1.41 -10.61
N ASN A 163 -24.65 2.41 -11.49
CA ASN A 163 -23.50 2.57 -12.35
C ASN A 163 -22.24 2.82 -11.50
N PRO A 164 -21.27 1.88 -11.46
CA PRO A 164 -20.07 2.00 -10.64
C PRO A 164 -19.12 3.11 -11.13
N LEU A 165 -19.32 3.61 -12.35
CA LEU A 165 -18.48 4.61 -12.99
C LEU A 165 -18.93 6.05 -12.68
N THR A 166 -20.20 6.25 -12.31
CA THR A 166 -20.71 7.56 -11.86
C THR A 166 -20.46 7.72 -10.37
N LEU A 167 -19.21 7.99 -10.03
CA LEU A 167 -18.73 8.22 -8.66
C LEU A 167 -19.34 9.46 -7.99
N SER A 168 -20.03 10.32 -8.74
CA SER A 168 -20.44 11.66 -8.30
C SER A 168 -21.92 11.99 -8.47
N SER A 169 -22.72 11.20 -9.19
CA SER A 169 -24.14 11.49 -9.38
C SER A 169 -25.05 10.70 -8.42
N PRO A 170 -26.01 11.36 -7.75
CA PRO A 170 -26.99 10.72 -6.89
C PRO A 170 -28.27 10.39 -7.66
N ASP A 171 -28.19 9.58 -8.71
CA ASP A 171 -29.31 9.54 -9.66
C ASP A 171 -30.46 8.60 -9.28
N SER A 172 -30.39 7.94 -8.13
CA SER A 172 -31.54 7.22 -7.59
C SER A 172 -31.57 7.32 -6.08
N VAL A 173 -32.44 8.18 -5.55
CA VAL A 173 -32.85 8.08 -4.15
C VAL A 173 -33.54 6.73 -4.00
N ILE A 174 -32.86 5.80 -3.32
CA ILE A 174 -33.39 4.46 -3.10
C ILE A 174 -34.43 4.56 -1.98
N THR A 175 -35.67 4.23 -2.32
CA THR A 175 -36.80 4.19 -1.38
C THR A 175 -37.15 2.74 -1.05
N LEU A 176 -37.64 2.51 0.17
CA LEU A 176 -38.32 1.25 0.49
C LEU A 176 -39.56 1.09 -0.40
N SER A 177 -40.07 -0.14 -0.51
CA SER A 177 -41.36 -0.39 -1.15
C SER A 177 -42.53 0.35 -0.48
N SER A 178 -42.35 0.79 0.77
CA SER A 178 -43.29 1.66 1.50
C SER A 178 -43.23 3.14 1.07
N GLY A 179 -42.26 3.53 0.24
CA GLY A 179 -42.04 4.92 -0.19
C GLY A 179 -41.14 5.75 0.74
N GLU A 180 -40.71 5.20 1.88
CA GLU A 180 -39.83 5.91 2.82
C GLU A 180 -38.35 5.76 2.47
N THR A 181 -37.58 6.84 2.66
CA THR A 181 -36.11 6.82 2.60
C THR A 181 -35.54 6.69 4.00
N THR A 182 -34.70 5.68 4.25
CA THR A 182 -34.04 5.52 5.55
C THR A 182 -32.52 5.48 5.42
N TRP A 183 -31.82 6.08 6.38
CA TRP A 183 -30.36 6.17 6.40
C TRP A 183 -29.64 4.81 6.31
N TRP A 184 -30.21 3.76 6.90
CA TRP A 184 -29.63 2.42 6.88
C TRP A 184 -29.76 1.77 5.49
N LEU A 185 -30.84 2.06 4.75
CA LEU A 185 -31.04 1.58 3.40
C LEU A 185 -30.03 2.22 2.44
N VAL A 186 -29.84 3.54 2.59
CA VAL A 186 -28.80 4.29 1.87
C VAL A 186 -27.42 3.72 2.18
N SER A 187 -27.14 3.38 3.44
CA SER A 187 -25.87 2.77 3.85
C SER A 187 -25.68 1.38 3.23
N LEU A 188 -26.71 0.54 3.22
CA LEU A 188 -26.64 -0.79 2.60
C LEU A 188 -26.39 -0.70 1.09
N ALA A 189 -27.09 0.22 0.41
CA ALA A 189 -26.88 0.47 -1.02
C ALA A 189 -25.49 1.06 -1.31
N ALA A 190 -24.96 1.90 -0.42
CA ALA A 190 -23.59 2.40 -0.50
C ALA A 190 -22.56 1.26 -0.41
N VAL A 191 -22.74 0.30 0.51
CA VAL A 191 -21.88 -0.89 0.60
C VAL A 191 -21.99 -1.74 -0.66
N HIS A 192 -23.21 -1.97 -1.17
CA HIS A 192 -23.42 -2.74 -2.40
C HIS A 192 -22.74 -2.10 -3.62
N SER A 193 -22.99 -0.81 -3.86
CA SER A 193 -22.40 -0.07 -4.98
C SER A 193 -20.88 0.00 -4.91
N VAL A 194 -20.31 0.27 -3.72
CA VAL A 194 -18.85 0.28 -3.55
C VAL A 194 -18.26 -1.11 -3.73
N ASN A 195 -18.91 -2.17 -3.25
CA ASN A 195 -18.45 -3.54 -3.47
C ASN A 195 -18.45 -3.90 -4.96
N LEU A 196 -19.51 -3.54 -5.69
CA LEU A 196 -19.59 -3.72 -7.14
C LEU A 196 -18.49 -2.94 -7.87
N MET A 197 -18.28 -1.67 -7.50
CA MET A 197 -17.23 -0.83 -8.03
C MET A 197 -15.83 -1.43 -7.78
N LEU A 198 -15.55 -1.87 -6.56
CA LEU A 198 -14.29 -2.53 -6.22
C LEU A 198 -14.11 -3.82 -7.03
N LEU A 199 -15.16 -4.63 -7.21
CA LEU A 199 -15.08 -5.83 -8.04
C LEU A 199 -14.75 -5.49 -9.50
N VAL A 200 -15.49 -4.56 -10.11
CA VAL A 200 -15.30 -4.17 -11.52
C VAL A 200 -13.89 -3.62 -11.76
N PHE A 201 -13.41 -2.71 -10.90
CA PHE A 201 -12.06 -2.19 -11.04
C PHE A 201 -10.99 -3.25 -10.79
N ASN A 202 -11.17 -4.12 -9.78
CA ASN A 202 -10.18 -5.16 -9.50
C ASN A 202 -10.16 -6.29 -10.54
N LEU A 203 -11.08 -6.32 -11.51
CA LEU A 203 -11.00 -7.20 -12.68
C LEU A 203 -10.13 -6.62 -13.81
N LEU A 204 -9.81 -5.32 -13.79
CA LEU A 204 -8.98 -4.71 -14.82
C LEU A 204 -7.54 -5.23 -14.75
N PRO A 205 -6.95 -5.68 -15.88
CA PRO A 205 -5.60 -6.24 -15.90
C PRO A 205 -4.51 -5.15 -15.91
N MET A 206 -4.52 -4.24 -14.92
CA MET A 206 -3.51 -3.19 -14.73
C MET A 206 -3.05 -3.07 -13.27
N TYR A 207 -1.76 -2.85 -13.02
CA TYR A 207 -1.28 -2.64 -11.66
C TYR A 207 -1.79 -1.30 -11.09
N PRO A 208 -2.06 -1.22 -9.77
CA PRO A 208 -1.88 -2.27 -8.75
C PRO A 208 -3.14 -3.12 -8.46
N LEU A 209 -4.09 -3.19 -9.39
CA LEU A 209 -5.36 -3.92 -9.23
C LEU A 209 -5.15 -5.44 -9.25
N ASP A 210 -6.07 -6.19 -8.63
CA ASP A 210 -5.95 -7.65 -8.53
C ASP A 210 -5.92 -8.34 -9.89
N GLY A 211 -6.62 -7.81 -10.90
CA GLY A 211 -6.68 -8.37 -12.25
C GLY A 211 -5.30 -8.48 -12.90
N ALA A 212 -4.38 -7.56 -12.62
CA ALA A 212 -2.99 -7.68 -13.06
C ALA A 212 -2.27 -8.84 -12.36
N ARG A 213 -2.48 -9.02 -11.05
CA ARG A 213 -1.86 -10.10 -10.27
C ARG A 213 -2.41 -11.47 -10.67
N VAL A 214 -3.71 -11.55 -10.93
CA VAL A 214 -4.36 -12.74 -11.49
C VAL A 214 -3.75 -13.06 -12.84
N LEU A 215 -3.64 -12.09 -13.75
CA LEU A 215 -3.00 -12.28 -15.04
C LEU A 215 -1.53 -12.74 -14.90
N GLU A 216 -0.75 -12.10 -14.03
CA GLU A 216 0.63 -12.47 -13.72
C GLU A 216 0.74 -13.93 -13.24
N SER A 217 -0.08 -14.33 -12.26
CA SER A 217 -0.09 -15.69 -11.71
C SER A 217 -0.54 -16.76 -12.70
N VAL A 218 -1.37 -16.40 -13.69
CA VAL A 218 -1.75 -17.31 -14.78
C VAL A 218 -0.60 -17.45 -15.78
N LEU A 219 0.06 -16.33 -16.12
CA LEU A 219 1.18 -16.32 -17.05
C LEU A 219 2.42 -17.02 -16.48
N SER A 220 2.69 -16.91 -15.17
CA SER A 220 3.84 -17.57 -14.53
C SER A 220 3.79 -19.10 -14.62
N ARG A 221 2.60 -19.69 -14.77
CA ARG A 221 2.45 -21.15 -14.98
C ARG A 221 3.05 -21.67 -16.28
N THR A 222 3.18 -20.82 -17.29
CA THR A 222 3.65 -21.23 -18.63
C THR A 222 4.89 -20.48 -19.09
N ARG A 223 5.30 -19.43 -18.38
CA ARG A 223 6.38 -18.51 -18.72
C ARG A 223 7.24 -18.25 -17.49
N SER A 224 8.50 -17.89 -17.69
CA SER A 224 9.33 -17.40 -16.59
C SER A 224 8.73 -16.14 -15.95
N ASP A 225 8.95 -15.96 -14.65
CA ASP A 225 8.42 -14.84 -13.86
C ASP A 225 8.67 -13.48 -14.51
N HIS A 226 9.90 -13.26 -15.00
CA HIS A 226 10.24 -12.03 -15.72
C HIS A 226 9.36 -11.79 -16.95
N ARG A 227 9.09 -12.84 -17.76
CA ARG A 227 8.24 -12.71 -18.95
C ARG A 227 6.77 -12.53 -18.58
N ALA A 228 6.30 -13.20 -17.52
CA ALA A 228 4.95 -13.03 -17.00
C ALA A 228 4.72 -11.58 -16.55
N GLN A 229 5.61 -11.04 -15.71
CA GLN A 229 5.56 -9.65 -15.26
C GLN A 229 5.63 -8.65 -16.42
N TRP A 230 6.56 -8.83 -17.36
CA TRP A 230 6.70 -7.93 -18.49
C TRP A 230 5.42 -7.88 -19.35
N LEU A 231 4.80 -9.03 -19.60
CA LEU A 231 3.54 -9.10 -20.35
C LEU A 231 2.38 -8.50 -19.56
N THR A 232 2.29 -8.76 -18.25
CA THR A 232 1.28 -8.16 -17.38
C THR A 232 1.39 -6.63 -17.35
N VAL A 233 2.59 -6.09 -17.21
CA VAL A 233 2.83 -4.63 -17.21
C VAL A 233 2.40 -3.99 -18.52
N ASN A 234 2.77 -4.58 -19.66
CA ASN A 234 2.40 -4.04 -20.96
C ASN A 234 0.90 -4.13 -21.21
N THR A 235 0.27 -5.24 -20.80
CA THR A 235 -1.19 -5.38 -20.83
C THR A 235 -1.86 -4.32 -19.95
N GLY A 236 -1.29 -4.04 -18.77
CA GLY A 236 -1.75 -2.98 -17.88
C GLY A 236 -1.65 -1.59 -18.47
N LEU A 237 -0.54 -1.28 -19.15
CA LEU A 237 -0.37 0.01 -19.82
C LEU A 237 -1.35 0.17 -20.99
N ALA A 238 -1.56 -0.88 -21.79
CA ALA A 238 -2.55 -0.89 -22.86
C ALA A 238 -3.98 -0.71 -22.31
N THR A 239 -4.32 -1.41 -21.22
CA THR A 239 -5.62 -1.31 -20.56
C THR A 239 -5.84 0.08 -19.98
N ALA A 240 -4.85 0.64 -19.28
CA ALA A 240 -4.92 1.99 -18.72
C ALA A 240 -5.12 3.05 -19.82
N THR A 241 -4.46 2.88 -20.96
CA THR A 241 -4.61 3.77 -22.12
C THR A 241 -6.01 3.63 -22.73
N ALA A 242 -6.48 2.41 -22.99
CA ALA A 242 -7.79 2.18 -23.59
C ALA A 242 -8.94 2.69 -22.70
N VAL A 243 -8.91 2.35 -21.40
CA VAL A 243 -9.92 2.82 -20.44
C VAL A 243 -9.81 4.33 -20.20
N GLY A 244 -8.59 4.88 -20.19
CA GLY A 244 -8.38 6.33 -20.10
C GLY A 244 -8.95 7.09 -21.28
N LEU A 245 -8.74 6.61 -22.52
CA LEU A 245 -9.34 7.19 -23.72
C LEU A 245 -10.86 7.09 -23.70
N PHE A 246 -11.40 5.94 -23.27
CA PHE A 246 -12.84 5.77 -23.08
C PHE A 246 -13.39 6.76 -22.06
N ALA A 247 -12.69 6.98 -20.94
CA ALA A 247 -13.07 7.93 -19.91
C ALA A 247 -13.06 9.39 -20.41
N MET A 248 -12.20 9.75 -21.36
CA MET A 248 -12.19 11.10 -21.96
C MET A 248 -13.42 11.39 -22.82
N VAL A 249 -14.05 10.36 -23.40
CA VAL A 249 -15.27 10.51 -24.22
C VAL A 249 -16.52 10.62 -23.35
N MET A 250 -16.48 10.07 -22.14
CA MET A 250 -17.61 10.06 -21.20
C MET A 250 -17.64 11.33 -20.35
N GLN A 251 -18.77 12.05 -20.35
CA GLN A 251 -18.90 13.37 -19.72
C GLN A 251 -18.70 13.36 -18.18
N ASP A 252 -18.89 12.23 -17.51
CA ASP A 252 -18.82 12.09 -16.04
C ASP A 252 -17.73 11.12 -15.55
N ALA A 253 -16.75 10.76 -16.37
CA ALA A 253 -15.74 9.75 -16.04
C ALA A 253 -14.39 10.34 -15.56
N THR A 254 -14.39 11.53 -14.96
CA THR A 254 -13.16 12.21 -14.52
C THR A 254 -12.35 11.40 -13.49
N ALA A 255 -13.03 10.77 -12.53
CA ALA A 255 -12.39 9.92 -11.54
C ALA A 255 -11.82 8.62 -12.14
N LEU A 256 -12.50 8.06 -13.14
CA LEU A 256 -11.99 6.92 -13.92
C LEU A 256 -10.72 7.31 -14.67
N PHE A 257 -10.73 8.47 -15.33
CA PHE A 257 -9.56 9.00 -16.02
C PHE A 257 -8.38 9.21 -15.05
N ALA A 258 -8.62 9.84 -13.90
CA ALA A 258 -7.60 10.04 -12.87
C ALA A 258 -7.02 8.71 -12.36
N LEU A 259 -7.88 7.70 -12.13
CA LEU A 259 -7.45 6.35 -11.77
C LEU A 259 -6.56 5.74 -12.86
N CYS A 260 -6.96 5.82 -14.13
CA CYS A 260 -6.17 5.32 -15.26
C CYS A 260 -4.80 6.00 -15.38
N VAL A 261 -4.71 7.31 -15.12
CA VAL A 261 -3.43 8.04 -15.09
C VAL A 261 -2.53 7.48 -13.99
N VAL A 262 -3.05 7.31 -12.76
CA VAL A 262 -2.28 6.78 -11.64
C VAL A 262 -1.84 5.33 -11.89
N CYS A 263 -2.74 4.45 -12.33
CA CYS A 263 -2.42 3.07 -12.67
C CYS A 263 -1.42 2.98 -13.84
N GLY A 264 -1.58 3.83 -14.86
CA GLY A 264 -0.66 3.94 -15.98
C GLY A 264 0.74 4.37 -15.56
N LEU A 265 0.85 5.35 -14.65
CA LEU A 265 2.12 5.75 -14.04
C LEU A 265 2.75 4.60 -13.27
N ILE A 266 1.98 3.87 -12.44
CA ILE A 266 2.47 2.71 -11.69
C ILE A 266 2.97 1.60 -12.65
N CYS A 267 2.22 1.28 -13.70
CA CYS A 267 2.65 0.33 -14.73
C CYS A 267 3.95 0.80 -15.42
N SER A 268 4.06 2.09 -15.74
CA SER A 268 5.27 2.66 -16.36
C SER A 268 6.49 2.56 -15.45
N MET A 269 6.33 2.80 -14.14
CA MET A 269 7.39 2.65 -13.14
C MET A 269 7.81 1.19 -13.02
N HIS A 270 6.85 0.25 -12.98
CA HIS A 270 7.15 -1.18 -12.93
C HIS A 270 7.88 -1.65 -14.20
N ARG A 271 7.49 -1.16 -15.38
CA ARG A 271 8.16 -1.44 -16.64
C ARG A 271 9.62 -1.00 -16.63
N ARG A 272 9.88 0.22 -16.17
CA ARG A 272 11.24 0.78 -16.04
C ARG A 272 12.07 -0.07 -15.09
N ARG A 273 11.52 -0.46 -13.94
CA ARG A 273 12.20 -1.34 -12.97
C ARG A 273 12.63 -2.67 -13.59
N LEU A 274 11.75 -3.33 -14.35
CA LEU A 274 12.09 -4.59 -15.03
C LEU A 274 13.20 -4.41 -16.07
N GLN A 275 13.19 -3.30 -16.82
CA GLN A 275 14.25 -2.98 -17.79
C GLN A 275 15.60 -2.74 -17.10
N PHE A 276 15.61 -2.07 -15.95
CA PHE A 276 16.82 -1.87 -15.16
C PHE A 276 17.39 -3.20 -14.65
N LEU A 277 16.54 -4.10 -14.13
CA LEU A 277 16.98 -5.42 -13.66
C LEU A 277 17.56 -6.26 -14.80
N ALA A 278 16.86 -6.31 -15.94
CA ALA A 278 17.35 -7.01 -17.13
C ALA A 278 18.71 -6.45 -17.62
N THR A 279 18.91 -5.14 -17.49
CA THR A 279 20.20 -4.51 -17.85
C THR A 279 21.29 -4.79 -16.83
N ALA A 280 20.96 -4.80 -15.53
CA ALA A 280 21.91 -5.10 -14.45
C ALA A 280 22.45 -6.53 -14.55
N ASP A 281 21.59 -7.49 -14.91
CA ASP A 281 21.98 -8.89 -15.13
C ASP A 281 22.96 -9.05 -16.33
N MET A 282 22.91 -8.14 -17.30
CA MET A 282 23.79 -8.15 -18.47
C MET A 282 25.19 -7.55 -18.20
N ILE A 283 25.41 -6.89 -17.06
CA ILE A 283 26.71 -6.28 -16.71
C ILE A 283 27.46 -7.22 -15.75
N PRO A 284 28.44 -8.01 -16.23
CA PRO A 284 29.25 -8.85 -15.36
C PRO A 284 30.03 -7.98 -14.36
N GLY A 285 29.69 -8.11 -13.07
CA GLY A 285 30.26 -7.32 -11.96
C GLY A 285 29.22 -6.70 -11.04
N ILE A 286 28.03 -6.33 -11.56
CA ILE A 286 26.91 -5.77 -10.76
C ILE A 286 25.97 -6.88 -10.27
N ALA A 287 25.76 -7.93 -11.08
CA ALA A 287 24.92 -9.07 -10.69
C ALA A 287 25.40 -9.78 -9.39
N ALA A 288 26.72 -9.79 -9.14
CA ALA A 288 27.31 -10.38 -7.93
C ALA A 288 27.10 -9.54 -6.66
N SER A 289 26.81 -8.24 -6.78
CA SER A 289 26.66 -7.32 -5.66
C SER A 289 25.21 -6.92 -5.37
N SER A 290 24.25 -7.29 -6.22
CA SER A 290 22.89 -6.72 -6.16
C SER A 290 21.89 -7.53 -5.35
N PHE A 291 22.12 -8.83 -5.12
CA PHE A 291 21.24 -9.67 -4.30
C PHE A 291 22.03 -10.79 -3.62
N PRO A 292 22.05 -10.87 -2.27
CA PRO A 292 22.46 -12.08 -1.59
C PRO A 292 21.44 -13.17 -1.95
N THR A 293 21.89 -14.27 -2.55
CA THR A 293 21.11 -15.51 -2.65
C THR A 293 20.65 -15.93 -1.25
N PRO A 294 19.39 -16.37 -1.06
CA PRO A 294 18.85 -16.72 0.26
C PRO A 294 19.63 -17.86 0.95
N GLU A 295 20.38 -18.66 0.20
CA GLU A 295 21.27 -19.70 0.73
C GLU A 295 22.49 -19.14 1.47
N LYS A 296 22.74 -17.82 1.40
CA LYS A 296 23.79 -17.13 2.17
C LYS A 296 23.28 -16.31 3.34
N LEU A 297 21.97 -16.26 3.59
CA LEU A 297 21.41 -15.47 4.69
C LEU A 297 21.53 -16.13 6.08
N ASP A 298 21.88 -17.42 6.16
CA ASP A 298 22.09 -18.09 7.45
C ASP A 298 23.52 -17.94 8.01
N ASN A 299 24.43 -17.25 7.32
CA ASN A 299 25.80 -17.04 7.80
C ASN A 299 26.21 -15.56 7.98
N ASP A 300 25.35 -14.61 7.62
CA ASP A 300 25.62 -13.17 7.79
C ASP A 300 24.98 -12.57 9.05
N ASP A 301 24.71 -13.42 10.05
CA ASP A 301 24.66 -13.01 11.47
C ASP A 301 26.07 -12.75 12.05
N GLN A 302 27.02 -12.32 11.19
CA GLN A 302 28.10 -11.47 11.67
C GLN A 302 27.49 -10.09 11.93
N HIS A 303 27.00 -9.95 13.16
CA HIS A 303 27.11 -8.69 13.89
C HIS A 303 28.38 -7.95 13.45
N ASP A 304 28.35 -6.61 13.46
CA ASP A 304 29.55 -5.78 13.60
C ASP A 304 30.30 -6.12 14.92
N THR A 305 30.70 -7.37 15.11
CA THR A 305 31.68 -7.81 16.08
C THR A 305 32.98 -7.26 15.56
N ILE A 306 33.39 -6.12 16.12
CA ILE A 306 34.77 -5.66 16.08
C ILE A 306 35.63 -6.90 16.40
N ASP A 307 36.46 -7.34 15.43
CA ASP A 307 37.25 -8.57 15.50
C ASP A 307 37.83 -8.73 16.91
N GLN A 308 37.31 -9.66 17.72
CA GLN A 308 37.75 -9.82 19.09
C GLN A 308 39.23 -10.20 19.16
N GLU A 309 39.73 -10.93 18.16
CA GLU A 309 41.16 -11.21 18.00
C GLU A 309 41.99 -9.94 17.80
N GLN A 310 41.45 -8.95 17.09
CA GLN A 310 42.11 -7.66 16.89
C GLN A 310 42.12 -6.85 18.20
N ILE A 311 41.04 -6.90 18.98
CA ILE A 311 40.97 -6.28 20.31
C ILE A 311 41.97 -6.96 21.26
N ASP A 312 42.00 -8.29 21.31
CA ASP A 312 42.92 -9.05 22.17
C ASP A 312 44.37 -8.79 21.81
N ARG A 313 44.69 -8.69 20.52
CA ARG A 313 46.03 -8.30 20.05
C ARG A 313 46.40 -6.89 20.48
N ILE A 314 45.45 -5.95 20.45
CA ILE A 314 45.65 -4.57 20.93
C ILE A 314 45.84 -4.55 22.45
N LEU A 315 45.06 -5.31 23.22
CA LEU A 315 45.18 -5.42 24.67
C LEU A 315 46.50 -6.08 25.09
N ALA A 316 46.94 -7.13 24.40
CA ALA A 316 48.24 -7.77 24.63
C ALA A 316 49.41 -6.80 24.35
N LYS A 317 49.30 -5.98 23.30
CA LYS A 317 50.28 -4.94 22.97
C LYS A 317 50.33 -3.85 24.05
N ILE A 318 49.17 -3.42 24.58
CA ILE A 318 49.08 -2.48 25.71
C ILE A 318 49.73 -3.08 26.97
N SER A 319 49.48 -4.36 27.25
CA SER A 319 50.05 -5.07 28.41
C SER A 319 51.58 -5.14 28.36
N GLN A 320 52.15 -5.41 27.18
CA GLN A 320 53.59 -5.57 27.03
C GLN A 320 54.36 -4.24 26.85
N HIS A 321 53.79 -3.25 26.16
CA HIS A 321 54.51 -2.04 25.72
C HIS A 321 53.88 -0.73 26.20
N GLY A 322 52.80 -0.80 26.98
CA GLY A 322 52.06 0.37 27.45
C GLY A 322 51.17 1.01 26.37
N ILE A 323 50.24 1.86 26.79
CA ILE A 323 49.21 2.45 25.91
C ILE A 323 49.78 3.43 24.87
N GLY A 324 51.01 3.92 25.07
CA GLY A 324 51.72 4.80 24.14
C GLY A 324 52.22 4.10 22.87
N SER A 325 52.21 2.77 22.83
CA SER A 325 52.64 1.95 21.67
C SER A 325 51.57 1.79 20.58
N LEU A 326 50.37 2.35 20.80
CA LEU A 326 49.24 2.23 19.88
C LEU A 326 49.32 3.22 18.72
N SER A 327 49.08 2.72 17.51
CA SER A 327 48.85 3.54 16.32
C SER A 327 47.51 4.29 16.41
N ARG A 328 47.37 5.35 15.60
CA ARG A 328 46.10 6.11 15.49
C ARG A 328 44.92 5.24 15.07
N LYS A 329 45.17 4.16 14.31
CA LYS A 329 44.14 3.21 13.85
C LYS A 329 43.69 2.31 15.00
N GLU A 330 44.63 1.69 15.72
CA GLU A 330 44.34 0.82 16.88
C GLU A 330 43.59 1.58 18.00
N ARG A 331 43.94 2.85 18.24
CA ARG A 331 43.26 3.69 19.24
C ARG A 331 41.81 4.01 18.88
N ARG A 332 41.50 4.13 17.58
CA ARG A 332 40.11 4.33 17.09
C ARG A 332 39.28 3.06 17.25
N THR A 333 39.85 1.91 16.89
CA THR A 333 39.21 0.59 17.05
C THR A 333 38.86 0.29 18.51
N LEU A 334 39.79 0.55 19.44
CA LEU A 334 39.54 0.39 20.88
C LEU A 334 38.42 1.31 21.40
N LYS A 335 38.37 2.55 20.92
CA LYS A 335 37.34 3.53 21.30
C LYS A 335 35.95 3.11 20.81
N GLN A 336 35.85 2.65 19.57
CA GLN A 336 34.62 2.13 19.00
C GLN A 336 34.12 0.88 19.75
N ALA A 337 35.02 -0.02 20.14
CA ALA A 337 34.69 -1.20 20.95
C ALA A 337 34.16 -0.83 22.34
N THR A 338 34.74 0.19 22.96
CA THR A 338 34.27 0.66 24.27
C THR A 338 32.90 1.33 24.17
N GLU A 339 32.62 2.03 23.07
CA GLU A 339 31.34 2.69 22.80
C GLU A 339 30.23 1.67 22.46
N SER A 340 30.54 0.61 21.73
CA SER A 340 29.58 -0.47 21.43
C SER A 340 29.23 -1.30 22.67
N SER A 341 30.20 -1.62 23.54
CA SER A 341 29.93 -2.30 24.82
C SER A 341 29.18 -1.45 25.86
N ARG A 342 29.07 -0.13 25.65
CA ARG A 342 28.32 0.79 26.54
C ARG A 342 26.85 0.95 26.16
N LYS A 343 26.42 0.53 24.97
CA LYS A 343 25.00 0.56 24.62
C LYS A 343 24.29 -0.62 25.31
N PRO A 344 23.27 -0.37 26.15
CA PRO A 344 22.46 -1.46 26.68
C PRO A 344 21.72 -2.13 25.51
N GLN A 345 21.82 -3.46 25.46
CA GLN A 345 21.05 -4.32 24.54
C GLN A 345 19.56 -4.25 24.83
#